data_AF-A0A4Y7ZQ13-F1
#
_entry.id   AF-A0A4Y7ZQ13-F1
#
_cell.length_a   1.000
_cell.length_b   1.000
_cell.length_c   1.000
_cell.angle_alpha   90.00
_cell.angle_beta   90.00
_cell.angle_gamma   90.00
#
_symmetry.space_group_name_H-M   'P 1'
#
loop_
_entity.id
_entity.type
_entity.pdbx_description
1 polymer ?
#
loop_
_entity_poly.entity_id
_entity_poly.type
_entity_poly.pdbx_seq_one_letter_code
_entity_poly.pdbx_strand_id
1 'polypeptide(L)'
;MDNLDLAYKSSIDEANIIINKFQTYRIDNIPSESLRIDTDNLENQAIYSFFKRARQFLVRLKRTFEFEKNAINNMNKGDGITEFVRFDSVLNKFKVPVLEKKEAEVSQLLININKLSRIFLKYLPAKSSKFIAPKFSSFVLENKHYKVTFHNIVKFYNETKPIRDNNSILMGLRNLSQIYEFTALFGMLNTIKASGYTLEYGSEHCFSNTSFDGHPSEEVSRDELNNVYVFSNDASPKHKLKLMYEPQVNCINENASAGDLVRVRKSTGSKYKYYCPDYVVRKYHEDDLSNNEIFIFDAKFSTIETVKEFQFDKLTHNYLLGIQELSVHGNLKSTVKYVGLLCAQKYQSNYHRLVESAHFVTGQQPIYPQISAEYYNPAKDEHLKGLFNTLFSIKSL
;
A
#
# COMPACT_ATOMS: atom_id res chain seq x y z
N MET A 1 -65.94 14.24 -11.37
CA MET A 1 -67.31 14.06 -10.89
C MET A 1 -67.69 15.36 -10.23
N ASP A 2 -68.69 16.04 -10.77
CA ASP A 2 -69.11 17.35 -10.28
C ASP A 2 -69.74 17.20 -8.89
N ASN A 3 -69.22 17.95 -7.91
CA ASN A 3 -69.62 17.87 -6.50
C ASN A 3 -71.02 18.46 -6.22
N LEU A 4 -71.78 18.82 -7.27
CA LEU A 4 -73.11 19.44 -7.17
C LEU A 4 -74.23 18.43 -6.86
N ASP A 5 -74.00 17.14 -7.08
CA ASP A 5 -75.02 16.09 -6.86
C ASP A 5 -75.18 15.65 -5.39
N LEU A 6 -74.39 16.21 -4.47
CA LEU A 6 -74.35 15.82 -3.04
C LEU A 6 -75.07 16.81 -2.10
N ALA A 7 -75.71 17.86 -2.64
CA ALA A 7 -76.42 18.86 -1.88
C ALA A 7 -77.93 18.56 -1.84
N TYR A 8 -78.48 18.37 -0.64
CA TYR A 8 -79.91 18.16 -0.43
C TYR A 8 -80.56 19.46 0.03
N LYS A 9 -81.74 19.79 -0.51
CA LYS A 9 -82.52 20.94 -0.05
C LYS A 9 -83.06 20.65 1.37
N SER A 10 -82.81 21.55 2.31
CA SER A 10 -83.17 21.36 3.73
C SER A 10 -83.96 22.55 4.29
N SER A 11 -84.56 22.37 5.46
CA SER A 11 -85.13 23.47 6.26
C SER A 11 -84.03 24.38 6.81
N ILE A 12 -84.40 25.60 7.23
CA ILE A 12 -83.47 26.62 7.78
C ILE A 12 -82.71 26.08 9.00
N ASP A 13 -83.37 25.29 9.85
CA ASP A 13 -82.79 24.77 11.09
C ASP A 13 -81.75 23.66 10.86
N GLU A 14 -81.73 23.04 9.68
CA GLU A 14 -80.83 21.92 9.35
C GLU A 14 -79.83 22.25 8.24
N ALA A 15 -79.79 23.49 7.77
CA ALA A 15 -78.98 23.88 6.60
C ALA A 15 -77.54 24.27 6.97
N ASN A 16 -76.59 23.77 6.17
CA ASN A 16 -75.17 24.09 6.32
C ASN A 16 -74.69 25.13 5.29
N ILE A 17 -75.49 25.36 4.23
CA ILE A 17 -75.19 26.28 3.12
C ILE A 17 -76.45 27.06 2.73
N ILE A 18 -76.30 28.37 2.51
CA ILE A 18 -77.37 29.26 2.03
C ILE A 18 -76.91 29.89 0.72
N ILE A 19 -77.65 29.63 -0.36
CA ILE A 19 -77.40 30.22 -1.69
C ILE A 19 -78.56 31.16 -2.01
N ASN A 20 -78.24 32.37 -2.52
CA ASN A 20 -79.22 33.38 -2.94
C ASN A 20 -80.27 33.75 -1.87
N LYS A 21 -79.87 33.79 -0.59
CA LYS A 21 -80.67 34.25 0.58
C LYS A 21 -82.01 33.54 0.86
N PHE A 22 -82.44 32.59 0.03
CA PHE A 22 -83.73 31.90 0.18
C PHE A 22 -83.68 30.39 -0.04
N GLN A 23 -82.55 29.85 -0.50
CA GLN A 23 -82.41 28.41 -0.73
C GLN A 23 -81.39 27.83 0.23
N THR A 24 -81.89 26.98 1.11
CA THR A 24 -81.16 26.29 2.17
C THR A 24 -80.83 24.87 1.73
N TYR A 25 -79.55 24.53 1.85
CA TYR A 25 -79.03 23.22 1.49
C TYR A 25 -78.24 22.63 2.66
N ARG A 26 -78.37 21.32 2.84
CA ARG A 26 -77.54 20.54 3.75
C ARG A 26 -76.58 19.69 2.92
N ILE A 27 -75.30 19.83 3.21
CA ILE A 27 -74.27 18.93 2.72
C ILE A 27 -73.74 18.22 3.96
N ASP A 28 -73.91 16.89 3.99
CA ASP A 28 -73.51 16.08 5.15
C ASP A 28 -71.98 16.00 5.30
N ASN A 29 -71.24 16.16 4.20
CA ASN A 29 -69.78 16.19 4.17
C ASN A 29 -69.27 17.44 3.44
N ILE A 30 -68.76 18.43 4.17
CA ILE A 30 -68.06 19.58 3.56
C ILE A 30 -66.82 19.03 2.85
N PRO A 31 -66.68 19.21 1.52
CA PRO A 31 -65.48 18.80 0.82
C PRO A 31 -64.30 19.64 1.35
N SER A 32 -63.45 19.01 2.15
CA SER A 32 -62.18 19.59 2.56
C SER A 32 -61.13 19.19 1.54
N GLU A 33 -60.50 20.18 0.89
CA GLU A 33 -59.27 19.95 0.14
C GLU A 33 -58.18 19.59 1.14
N SER A 34 -57.94 18.30 1.33
CA SER A 34 -56.71 17.85 1.96
C SER A 34 -55.62 17.79 0.88
N LEU A 35 -54.68 18.73 0.95
CA LEU A 35 -53.42 18.63 0.21
C LEU A 35 -52.69 17.38 0.71
N ARG A 36 -52.90 16.26 0.01
CA ARG A 36 -52.07 15.07 0.16
C ARG A 36 -50.73 15.41 -0.46
N ILE A 37 -49.79 15.89 0.35
CA ILE A 37 -48.41 16.08 -0.07
C ILE A 37 -47.87 14.70 -0.36
N ASP A 38 -47.86 14.34 -1.64
CA ASP A 38 -47.15 13.15 -2.09
C ASP A 38 -45.66 13.46 -2.03
N THR A 39 -44.98 12.84 -1.07
CA THR A 39 -43.54 12.99 -0.91
C THR A 39 -42.76 12.02 -1.80
N ASP A 40 -43.45 11.18 -2.60
CA ASP A 40 -42.87 10.22 -3.52
C ASP A 40 -42.36 10.85 -4.83
N ASN A 41 -41.66 11.98 -4.71
CA ASN A 41 -41.06 12.70 -5.83
C ASN A 41 -39.75 12.05 -6.27
N LEU A 42 -39.36 12.26 -7.53
CA LEU A 42 -38.13 11.71 -8.10
C LEU A 42 -36.88 12.04 -7.28
N GLU A 43 -36.84 13.22 -6.67
CA GLU A 43 -35.73 13.65 -5.83
C GLU A 43 -35.61 12.81 -4.54
N ASN A 44 -36.74 12.57 -3.89
CA ASN A 44 -36.82 11.74 -2.69
C ASN A 44 -36.58 10.27 -3.01
N GLN A 45 -37.09 9.79 -4.14
CA GLN A 45 -36.79 8.45 -4.64
C GLN A 45 -35.30 8.28 -4.94
N ALA A 46 -34.62 9.29 -5.49
CA ALA A 46 -33.18 9.25 -5.73
C ALA A 46 -32.39 9.15 -4.42
N ILE A 47 -32.69 9.99 -3.41
CA ILE A 47 -32.06 9.95 -2.09
C ILE A 47 -32.32 8.61 -1.39
N TYR A 48 -33.56 8.12 -1.43
CA TYR A 48 -33.92 6.85 -0.82
C TYR A 48 -33.23 5.67 -1.53
N SER A 49 -33.12 5.72 -2.86
CA SER A 49 -32.37 4.73 -3.64
C SER A 49 -30.88 4.74 -3.30
N PHE A 50 -30.30 5.92 -3.02
CA PHE A 50 -28.94 6.06 -2.52
C PHE A 50 -28.79 5.39 -1.16
N PHE A 51 -29.67 5.64 -0.19
CA PHE A 51 -29.59 4.97 1.13
C PHE A 51 -29.62 3.45 1.00
N LYS A 52 -30.49 2.90 0.15
CA LYS A 52 -30.52 1.46 -0.14
C LYS A 52 -29.19 0.97 -0.70
N ARG A 53 -28.62 1.68 -1.67
CA ARG A 53 -27.39 1.28 -2.36
C ARG A 53 -26.15 1.46 -1.49
N ALA A 54 -26.04 2.54 -0.75
CA ALA A 54 -24.97 2.76 0.21
C ALA A 54 -25.04 1.75 1.36
N ARG A 55 -26.24 1.37 1.83
CA ARG A 55 -26.41 0.26 2.77
C ARG A 55 -25.95 -1.06 2.17
N GLN A 56 -26.35 -1.38 0.94
CA GLN A 56 -25.89 -2.59 0.24
C GLN A 56 -24.38 -2.60 0.06
N PHE A 57 -23.78 -1.46 -0.28
CA PHE A 57 -22.34 -1.30 -0.39
C PHE A 57 -21.64 -1.57 0.94
N LEU A 58 -22.09 -0.94 2.04
CA LEU A 58 -21.51 -1.14 3.37
C LEU A 58 -21.71 -2.57 3.89
N VAL A 59 -22.86 -3.20 3.62
CA VAL A 59 -23.09 -4.62 3.94
C VAL A 59 -22.15 -5.51 3.14
N ARG A 60 -21.95 -5.23 1.84
CA ARG A 60 -21.00 -5.97 1.01
C ARG A 60 -19.58 -5.79 1.52
N LEU A 61 -19.18 -4.56 1.82
CA LEU A 61 -17.85 -4.23 2.35
C LEU A 61 -17.60 -4.92 3.70
N LYS A 62 -18.60 -4.90 4.60
CA LYS A 62 -18.54 -5.62 5.88
C LYS A 62 -18.37 -7.12 5.66
N ARG A 63 -19.15 -7.72 4.76
CA ARG A 63 -19.02 -9.14 4.39
C ARG A 63 -17.65 -9.45 3.79
N THR A 64 -17.07 -8.54 3.02
CA THR A 64 -15.69 -8.69 2.51
C THR A 64 -14.69 -8.74 3.66
N PHE A 65 -14.77 -7.82 4.62
CA PHE A 65 -13.90 -7.84 5.80
C PHE A 65 -14.11 -9.08 6.69
N GLU A 66 -15.36 -9.50 6.90
CA GLU A 66 -15.69 -10.73 7.62
C GLU A 66 -15.14 -11.96 6.89
N PHE A 67 -15.28 -12.02 5.56
CA PHE A 67 -14.74 -13.10 4.74
C PHE A 67 -13.22 -13.14 4.81
N GLU A 68 -12.54 -12.00 4.69
CA GLU A 68 -11.08 -11.89 4.82
C GLU A 68 -10.62 -12.30 6.22
N LYS A 69 -11.28 -11.82 7.28
CA LYS A 69 -10.99 -12.21 8.66
C LYS A 69 -11.21 -13.70 8.91
N ASN A 70 -12.27 -14.29 8.35
CA ASN A 70 -12.54 -15.72 8.46
C ASN A 70 -11.54 -16.55 7.64
N ALA A 71 -11.14 -16.08 6.46
CA ALA A 71 -10.08 -16.70 5.67
C ALA A 71 -8.75 -16.71 6.44
N ILE A 72 -8.38 -15.58 7.06
CA ILE A 72 -7.22 -15.46 7.95
C ILE A 72 -7.33 -16.42 9.14
N ASN A 73 -8.48 -16.48 9.82
CA ASN A 73 -8.68 -17.30 11.00
C ASN A 73 -8.72 -18.81 10.70
N ASN A 74 -9.23 -19.21 9.53
CA ASN A 74 -9.25 -20.60 9.08
C ASN A 74 -7.85 -21.07 8.65
N MET A 75 -7.05 -20.20 8.02
CA MET A 75 -5.62 -20.46 7.75
C MET A 75 -4.82 -20.68 9.05
N ASN A 76 -5.20 -20.03 10.15
CA ASN A 76 -4.54 -20.20 11.44
C ASN A 76 -4.99 -21.46 12.22
N LYS A 77 -6.08 -22.13 11.82
CA LYS A 77 -6.65 -23.30 12.51
C LYS A 77 -6.36 -24.63 11.82
N GLY A 78 -6.00 -24.63 10.53
CA GLY A 78 -5.70 -25.82 9.75
C GLY A 78 -4.21 -25.93 9.41
N ASP A 79 -3.36 -26.17 10.41
CA ASP A 79 -2.22 -27.08 10.31
C ASP A 79 -1.51 -27.16 11.66
N GLY A 80 -1.63 -28.33 12.30
CA GLY A 80 -0.75 -28.70 13.39
C GLY A 80 0.66 -28.89 12.84
N ILE A 81 1.62 -28.21 13.46
CA ILE A 81 3.06 -28.45 13.34
C ILE A 81 3.64 -28.12 11.95
N THR A 82 4.07 -26.87 11.74
CA THR A 82 5.32 -26.57 10.99
C THR A 82 5.88 -25.20 11.40
N GLU A 83 7.17 -25.16 11.73
CA GLU A 83 7.92 -24.02 12.27
C GLU A 83 8.15 -22.85 11.31
N PHE A 84 7.31 -22.65 10.28
CA PHE A 84 7.40 -21.55 9.31
C PHE A 84 6.19 -20.60 9.37
N VAL A 85 6.29 -19.57 10.20
CA VAL A 85 5.43 -18.38 10.20
C VAL A 85 5.74 -17.62 8.90
N ARG A 86 4.94 -17.81 7.85
CA ARG A 86 4.99 -17.02 6.60
C ARG A 86 4.77 -15.53 6.90
N PHE A 87 5.41 -14.63 6.13
CA PHE A 87 5.21 -13.17 6.19
C PHE A 87 3.72 -12.79 6.24
N ASP A 88 2.88 -13.53 5.51
CA ASP A 88 1.42 -13.40 5.55
C ASP A 88 0.79 -13.69 6.92
N SER A 89 1.24 -14.65 7.72
CA SER A 89 0.65 -14.91 9.03
C SER A 89 1.06 -13.88 10.09
N VAL A 90 2.22 -13.23 9.94
CA VAL A 90 2.58 -12.02 10.70
C VAL A 90 1.77 -10.81 10.23
N LEU A 91 1.71 -10.57 8.91
CA LEU A 91 0.91 -9.50 8.30
C LEU A 91 -0.57 -9.65 8.70
N ASN A 92 -1.09 -10.89 8.72
CA ASN A 92 -2.45 -11.23 9.10
C ASN A 92 -2.74 -10.96 10.59
N LYS A 93 -1.77 -11.16 11.49
CA LYS A 93 -1.90 -10.75 12.91
C LYS A 93 -2.03 -9.24 13.07
N PHE A 94 -1.45 -8.43 12.18
CA PHE A 94 -1.65 -6.98 12.15
C PHE A 94 -2.89 -6.55 11.33
N LYS A 95 -3.28 -7.33 10.32
CA LYS A 95 -4.50 -7.08 9.54
C LYS A 95 -5.75 -7.27 10.38
N VAL A 96 -5.84 -8.28 11.25
CA VAL A 96 -7.07 -8.56 12.02
C VAL A 96 -7.48 -7.36 12.91
N PRO A 97 -6.61 -6.75 13.74
CA PRO A 97 -6.97 -5.56 14.51
C PRO A 97 -7.38 -4.36 13.64
N VAL A 98 -6.75 -4.20 12.47
CA VAL A 98 -7.08 -3.12 11.53
C VAL A 98 -8.43 -3.37 10.86
N LEU A 99 -8.68 -4.59 10.40
CA LEU A 99 -9.96 -5.03 9.85
C LEU A 99 -11.06 -4.90 10.89
N GLU A 100 -10.80 -5.22 12.17
CA GLU A 100 -11.76 -5.04 13.27
C GLU A 100 -12.08 -3.56 13.51
N LYS A 101 -11.08 -2.68 13.48
CA LYS A 101 -11.29 -1.23 13.56
C LYS A 101 -12.13 -0.73 12.37
N LYS A 102 -11.81 -1.18 11.16
CA LYS A 102 -12.56 -0.81 9.93
C LYS A 102 -13.96 -1.38 9.91
N GLU A 103 -14.15 -2.59 10.43
CA GLU A 103 -15.46 -3.21 10.60
C GLU A 103 -16.31 -2.45 11.63
N ALA A 104 -15.70 -1.95 12.71
CA ALA A 104 -16.37 -1.10 13.68
C ALA A 104 -16.80 0.24 13.05
N GLU A 105 -15.93 0.87 12.26
CA GLU A 105 -16.25 2.08 11.48
C GLU A 105 -17.43 1.83 10.51
N VAL A 106 -17.39 0.74 9.74
CA VAL A 106 -18.46 0.34 8.82
C VAL A 106 -19.75 0.02 9.56
N SER A 107 -19.68 -0.63 10.72
CA SER A 107 -20.84 -0.94 11.56
C SER A 107 -21.48 0.33 12.12
N GLN A 108 -20.68 1.31 12.52
CA GLN A 108 -21.18 2.63 12.91
C GLN A 108 -21.89 3.30 11.72
N LEU A 109 -21.25 3.33 10.55
CA LEU A 109 -21.85 3.91 9.34
C LEU A 109 -23.15 3.22 8.94
N LEU A 110 -23.26 1.90 9.12
CA LEU A 110 -24.51 1.15 8.92
C LEU A 110 -25.60 1.56 9.91
N ILE A 111 -25.26 1.81 11.17
CA ILE A 111 -26.21 2.34 12.16
C ILE A 111 -26.70 3.73 11.72
N ASN A 112 -25.78 4.60 11.30
CA ASN A 112 -26.13 5.95 10.85
C ASN A 112 -27.00 5.92 9.61
N ILE A 113 -26.68 5.09 8.61
CA ILE A 113 -27.48 5.04 7.38
C ILE A 113 -28.88 4.46 7.62
N ASN A 114 -29.00 3.49 8.53
CA ASN A 114 -30.31 2.97 8.92
C ASN A 114 -31.12 4.00 9.71
N LYS A 115 -30.49 4.78 10.59
CA LYS A 115 -31.14 5.90 11.29
C LYS A 115 -31.62 6.95 10.30
N LEU A 116 -30.75 7.39 9.38
CA LEU A 116 -31.08 8.35 8.33
C LEU A 116 -32.21 7.83 7.45
N SER A 117 -32.16 6.57 7.00
CA SER A 117 -33.22 5.98 6.20
C SER A 117 -34.56 5.89 6.93
N ARG A 118 -34.56 5.60 8.24
CA ARG A 118 -35.80 5.57 9.06
C ARG A 118 -36.39 6.96 9.24
N ILE A 119 -35.55 7.95 9.57
CA ILE A 119 -35.96 9.35 9.68
C ILE A 119 -36.51 9.83 8.34
N PHE A 120 -35.81 9.53 7.25
CA PHE A 120 -36.23 9.89 5.90
C PHE A 120 -37.59 9.28 5.57
N LEU A 121 -37.80 7.97 5.76
CA LEU A 121 -39.10 7.35 5.47
C LEU A 121 -40.24 7.79 6.39
N LYS A 122 -39.92 8.20 7.63
CA LYS A 122 -40.93 8.72 8.58
C LYS A 122 -41.51 10.05 8.10
N TYR A 123 -40.68 10.93 7.55
CA TYR A 123 -41.06 12.29 7.17
C TYR A 123 -41.25 12.50 5.66
N LEU A 124 -40.58 11.70 4.84
CA LEU A 124 -40.55 11.76 3.37
C LEU A 124 -40.68 10.33 2.80
N PRO A 125 -41.83 9.66 2.97
CA PRO A 125 -42.04 8.34 2.40
C PRO A 125 -41.89 8.40 0.86
N ALA A 126 -41.00 7.56 0.35
CA ALA A 126 -40.72 7.44 -1.08
C ALA A 126 -40.62 5.95 -1.46
N LYS A 127 -41.16 5.59 -2.63
CA LYS A 127 -41.12 4.24 -3.19
C LYS A 127 -40.00 4.18 -4.22
N SER A 128 -38.88 3.56 -3.86
CA SER A 128 -37.83 3.24 -4.82
C SER A 128 -37.65 1.73 -4.92
N SER A 129 -37.93 1.15 -6.09
CA SER A 129 -37.65 -0.25 -6.42
C SER A 129 -36.30 -0.42 -7.13
N LYS A 130 -35.85 0.62 -7.84
CA LYS A 130 -34.61 0.62 -8.64
C LYS A 130 -33.71 1.80 -8.26
N PHE A 131 -32.41 1.65 -8.53
CA PHE A 131 -31.45 2.74 -8.38
C PHE A 131 -31.79 3.90 -9.33
N ILE A 132 -31.86 5.12 -8.79
CA ILE A 132 -32.12 6.34 -9.55
C ILE A 132 -30.92 7.26 -9.32
N ALA A 133 -30.20 7.57 -10.40
CA ALA A 133 -29.09 8.51 -10.33
C ALA A 133 -29.60 9.93 -10.02
N PRO A 134 -28.91 10.70 -9.16
CA PRO A 134 -29.29 12.08 -8.90
C PRO A 134 -29.19 12.91 -10.19
N LYS A 135 -30.32 13.53 -10.58
CA LYS A 135 -30.39 14.46 -11.72
C LYS A 135 -30.53 15.88 -11.18
N PHE A 136 -29.65 16.79 -11.62
CA PHE A 136 -29.75 18.21 -11.27
C PHE A 136 -30.80 18.89 -12.16
N SER A 137 -32.08 18.77 -11.80
CA SER A 137 -33.17 19.54 -12.40
C SER A 137 -33.14 21.00 -11.92
N SER A 138 -33.83 21.91 -12.60
CA SER A 138 -33.99 23.30 -12.14
C SER A 138 -34.53 23.36 -10.71
N PHE A 139 -35.49 22.48 -10.39
CA PHE A 139 -36.04 22.32 -9.04
C PHE A 139 -34.98 21.93 -8.00
N VAL A 140 -34.08 20.99 -8.30
CA VAL A 140 -32.98 20.60 -7.40
C VAL A 140 -31.96 21.72 -7.22
N LEU A 141 -31.71 22.51 -8.27
CA LEU A 141 -30.75 23.62 -8.24
C LEU A 141 -31.25 24.81 -7.43
N GLU A 142 -32.56 25.09 -7.48
CA GLU A 142 -33.24 26.11 -6.68
C GLU A 142 -33.32 25.72 -5.19
N ASN A 143 -33.48 24.43 -4.89
CA ASN A 143 -33.58 23.92 -3.54
C ASN A 143 -32.21 23.51 -2.95
N LYS A 144 -31.64 24.38 -2.10
CA LYS A 144 -30.31 24.19 -1.48
C LYS A 144 -30.09 22.81 -0.85
N HIS A 145 -31.09 22.27 -0.16
CA HIS A 145 -31.00 20.98 0.53
C HIS A 145 -30.86 19.81 -0.44
N TYR A 146 -31.60 19.80 -1.56
CA TYR A 146 -31.44 18.79 -2.60
C TYR A 146 -30.10 18.97 -3.32
N LYS A 147 -29.71 20.19 -3.65
CA LYS A 147 -28.42 20.48 -4.30
C LYS A 147 -27.23 19.93 -3.52
N VAL A 148 -27.14 20.22 -2.22
CA VAL A 148 -26.05 19.74 -1.36
C VAL A 148 -26.09 18.22 -1.23
N THR A 149 -27.27 17.65 -1.00
CA THR A 149 -27.44 16.19 -0.89
C THR A 149 -27.02 15.48 -2.17
N PHE A 150 -27.47 15.96 -3.34
CA PHE A 150 -27.16 15.37 -4.63
C PHE A 150 -25.68 15.50 -4.96
N HIS A 151 -25.05 16.62 -4.63
CA HIS A 151 -23.61 16.79 -4.79
C HIS A 151 -22.82 15.77 -3.97
N ASN A 152 -23.21 15.54 -2.70
CA ASN A 152 -22.58 14.53 -1.86
C ASN A 152 -22.81 13.10 -2.38
N ILE A 153 -24.00 12.80 -2.90
CA ILE A 153 -24.29 11.50 -3.52
C ILE A 153 -23.41 11.29 -4.77
N VAL A 154 -23.29 12.30 -5.63
CA VAL A 154 -22.44 12.23 -6.82
C VAL A 154 -20.96 12.10 -6.44
N LYS A 155 -20.50 12.86 -5.44
CA LYS A 155 -19.14 12.77 -4.90
C LYS A 155 -18.84 11.35 -4.41
N PHE A 156 -19.74 10.75 -3.63
CA PHE A 156 -19.63 9.36 -3.22
C PHE A 156 -19.44 8.42 -4.42
N TYR A 157 -20.29 8.54 -5.46
CA TYR A 157 -20.15 7.66 -6.62
C TYR A 157 -18.86 7.88 -7.42
N ASN A 158 -18.38 9.12 -7.52
CA ASN A 158 -17.13 9.45 -8.21
C ASN A 158 -15.90 8.96 -7.45
N GLU A 159 -15.89 9.07 -6.12
CA GLU A 159 -14.82 8.56 -5.26
C GLU A 159 -14.83 7.03 -5.16
N THR A 160 -15.97 6.38 -5.43
CA THR A 160 -16.10 4.91 -5.51
C THR A 160 -15.78 4.33 -6.90
N LYS A 161 -15.32 5.13 -7.87
CA LYS A 161 -14.75 4.60 -9.13
C LYS A 161 -13.54 3.71 -8.80
N PRO A 162 -13.33 2.64 -9.57
CA PRO A 162 -12.84 1.40 -9.00
C PRO A 162 -11.39 1.54 -8.56
N ILE A 163 -11.19 1.45 -7.24
CA ILE A 163 -10.10 0.62 -6.72
C ILE A 163 -10.39 -0.77 -7.26
N ARG A 164 -9.86 -1.05 -8.45
CA ARG A 164 -10.01 -2.33 -9.15
C ARG A 164 -8.88 -3.28 -8.81
N ASP A 165 -8.23 -3.02 -7.69
CA ASP A 165 -7.07 -3.74 -7.26
C ASP A 165 -7.24 -4.03 -5.78
N ASN A 166 -7.37 -5.31 -5.44
CA ASN A 166 -7.38 -5.78 -4.06
C ASN A 166 -6.09 -5.34 -3.32
N ASN A 167 -5.06 -4.88 -4.05
CA ASN A 167 -3.81 -4.36 -3.52
C ASN A 167 -3.80 -2.87 -3.13
N SER A 168 -4.82 -2.06 -3.44
CA SER A 168 -4.75 -0.61 -3.09
C SER A 168 -5.06 -0.32 -1.61
N ILE A 169 -5.75 -1.23 -0.91
CA ILE A 169 -5.86 -1.19 0.55
C ILE A 169 -4.49 -1.46 1.20
N LEU A 170 -3.62 -2.22 0.53
CA LEU A 170 -2.26 -2.54 1.00
C LEU A 170 -1.27 -1.37 0.88
N MET A 171 -1.49 -0.38 0.00
CA MET A 171 -0.67 0.84 -0.03
C MET A 171 -0.86 1.74 1.19
N GLY A 172 -2.02 1.64 1.87
CA GLY A 172 -2.26 2.30 3.16
C GLY A 172 -1.69 1.54 4.38
N LEU A 173 -1.01 0.41 4.17
CA LEU A 173 -0.63 -0.57 5.21
C LEU A 173 0.86 -1.00 5.20
N ARG A 174 1.75 -0.37 4.43
CA ARG A 174 3.20 -0.67 4.53
C ARG A 174 3.75 -0.22 5.88
N ASN A 175 4.51 -1.09 6.56
CA ASN A 175 5.28 -0.73 7.76
C ASN A 175 6.28 0.40 7.40
N LEU A 176 6.48 1.39 8.27
CA LEU A 176 7.37 2.53 8.01
C LEU A 176 8.77 2.08 7.58
N SER A 177 9.26 0.95 8.09
CA SER A 177 10.51 0.31 7.64
C SER A 177 10.50 -0.07 6.17
N GLN A 178 9.45 -0.75 5.71
CA GLN A 178 9.32 -1.16 4.31
C GLN A 178 9.11 0.04 3.38
N ILE A 179 8.35 1.06 3.81
CA ILE A 179 8.22 2.30 3.04
C ILE A 179 9.61 2.92 2.85
N TYR A 180 10.39 2.97 3.93
CA TYR A 180 11.72 3.53 3.88
C TYR A 180 12.67 2.70 3.00
N GLU A 181 12.61 1.37 3.05
CA GLU A 181 13.31 0.48 2.13
C GLU A 181 12.96 0.82 0.66
N PHE A 182 11.69 0.99 0.31
CA PHE A 182 11.35 1.41 -1.06
C PHE A 182 11.91 2.79 -1.42
N THR A 183 11.85 3.76 -0.51
CA THR A 183 12.41 5.09 -0.78
C THR A 183 13.93 5.04 -0.98
N ALA A 184 14.62 4.18 -0.24
CA ALA A 184 16.04 3.98 -0.38
C ALA A 184 16.39 3.31 -1.71
N LEU A 185 15.63 2.30 -2.14
CA LEU A 185 15.78 1.67 -3.46
C LEU A 185 15.71 2.69 -4.59
N PHE A 186 14.66 3.52 -4.63
CA PHE A 186 14.51 4.53 -5.68
C PHE A 186 15.63 5.58 -5.66
N GLY A 187 16.06 5.98 -4.46
CA GLY A 187 17.18 6.90 -4.32
C GLY A 187 18.50 6.31 -4.81
N MET A 188 18.76 5.03 -4.56
CA MET A 188 19.91 4.31 -5.10
C MET A 188 19.85 4.22 -6.64
N LEU A 189 18.71 3.84 -7.21
CA LEU A 189 18.50 3.79 -8.67
C LEU A 189 18.80 5.13 -9.34
N ASN A 190 18.30 6.23 -8.76
CA ASN A 190 18.54 7.57 -9.27
C ASN A 190 20.01 8.00 -9.13
N THR A 191 20.67 7.59 -8.05
CA THR A 191 22.07 7.90 -7.81
C THR A 191 22.97 7.15 -8.80
N ILE A 192 22.72 5.86 -9.03
CA ILE A 192 23.44 5.05 -10.03
C ILE A 192 23.33 5.72 -11.42
N LYS A 193 22.12 6.12 -11.81
CA LYS A 193 21.91 6.85 -13.08
C LYS A 193 22.68 8.16 -13.14
N ALA A 194 22.68 8.94 -12.06
CA ALA A 194 23.43 10.18 -11.96
C ALA A 194 24.97 9.98 -12.02
N SER A 195 25.46 8.78 -11.68
CA SER A 195 26.88 8.41 -11.78
C SER A 195 27.32 7.97 -13.18
N GLY A 196 26.49 8.15 -14.22
CA GLY A 196 26.83 7.82 -15.62
C GLY A 196 26.57 6.37 -16.00
N TYR A 197 25.54 5.76 -15.41
CA TYR A 197 25.08 4.42 -15.74
C TYR A 197 23.68 4.45 -16.35
N THR A 198 23.50 3.75 -17.46
CA THR A 198 22.20 3.60 -18.12
C THR A 198 21.57 2.27 -17.74
N LEU A 199 20.28 2.28 -17.41
CA LEU A 199 19.52 1.06 -17.11
C LEU A 199 19.29 0.29 -18.41
N GLU A 200 19.78 -0.95 -18.49
CA GLU A 200 19.57 -1.82 -19.65
C GLU A 200 18.23 -2.53 -19.53
N TYR A 201 18.00 -3.17 -18.39
CA TYR A 201 16.75 -3.82 -18.08
C TYR A 201 16.54 -3.95 -16.57
N GLY A 202 15.28 -4.09 -16.20
CA GLY A 202 14.89 -4.58 -14.89
C GLY A 202 14.04 -5.82 -15.05
N SER A 203 14.23 -6.78 -14.15
CA SER A 203 13.52 -8.06 -14.15
C SER A 203 13.11 -8.43 -12.74
N GLU A 204 12.11 -9.28 -12.66
CA GLU A 204 11.72 -9.94 -11.43
C GLU A 204 12.37 -11.33 -11.39
N HIS A 205 13.05 -11.63 -10.28
CA HIS A 205 13.75 -12.88 -10.06
C HIS A 205 13.21 -13.58 -8.81
N CYS A 206 13.04 -14.90 -8.90
CA CYS A 206 12.80 -15.73 -7.73
C CYS A 206 14.12 -16.21 -7.13
N PHE A 207 14.43 -15.75 -5.91
CA PHE A 207 15.64 -16.12 -5.16
C PHE A 207 15.47 -17.37 -4.26
N SER A 208 14.27 -17.95 -4.21
CA SER A 208 13.98 -19.06 -3.30
C SER A 208 14.51 -20.39 -3.82
N ASN A 209 15.40 -21.06 -3.06
CA ASN A 209 16.00 -22.37 -3.36
C ASN A 209 16.78 -22.45 -4.68
N THR A 210 17.17 -21.32 -5.24
CA THR A 210 17.92 -21.19 -6.50
C THR A 210 19.38 -20.80 -6.23
N SER A 211 20.17 -20.64 -7.30
CA SER A 211 21.47 -19.95 -7.24
C SER A 211 21.28 -18.51 -6.73
N PHE A 212 22.35 -17.86 -6.31
CA PHE A 212 22.25 -16.52 -5.69
C PHE A 212 21.60 -15.49 -6.64
N ASP A 213 21.89 -15.57 -7.94
CA ASP A 213 21.33 -14.66 -8.94
C ASP A 213 19.83 -14.90 -9.24
N GLY A 214 19.25 -15.97 -8.70
CA GLY A 214 17.86 -16.37 -8.91
C GLY A 214 17.55 -16.74 -10.36
N HIS A 215 16.28 -17.06 -10.63
CA HIS A 215 15.78 -17.26 -11.99
C HIS A 215 14.73 -16.20 -12.32
N PRO A 216 14.66 -15.71 -13.57
CA PRO A 216 13.61 -14.80 -14.00
C PRO A 216 12.23 -15.42 -13.74
N SER A 217 11.32 -14.64 -13.15
CA SER A 217 9.92 -15.06 -12.96
C SER A 217 9.25 -15.21 -14.34
N GLU A 218 8.64 -16.38 -14.61
CA GLU A 218 7.88 -16.61 -15.86
C GLU A 218 6.56 -15.82 -15.90
N GLU A 219 6.05 -15.45 -14.73
CA GLU A 219 4.86 -14.60 -14.58
C GLU A 219 5.29 -13.16 -14.31
N VAL A 220 5.35 -12.32 -15.36
CA VAL A 220 5.54 -10.87 -15.17
C VAL A 220 4.24 -10.32 -14.59
N SER A 221 4.16 -10.23 -13.27
CA SER A 221 3.06 -9.53 -12.63
C SER A 221 3.17 -8.04 -12.99
N ARG A 222 2.11 -7.46 -13.58
CA ARG A 222 2.15 -6.07 -14.08
C ARG A 222 2.22 -5.02 -12.97
N ASP A 223 2.08 -5.46 -11.72
CA ASP A 223 1.88 -4.61 -10.54
C ASP A 223 2.97 -4.79 -9.46
N GLU A 224 3.97 -5.67 -9.67
CA GLU A 224 5.10 -5.82 -8.74
C GLU A 224 6.35 -5.08 -9.20
N LEU A 225 7.15 -4.64 -8.22
CA LEU A 225 8.41 -3.96 -8.47
C LEU A 225 9.45 -4.98 -8.90
N ASN A 226 10.20 -4.67 -9.95
CA ASN A 226 11.42 -5.42 -10.29
C ASN A 226 12.33 -5.48 -9.06
N ASN A 227 12.95 -6.64 -8.84
CA ASN A 227 13.91 -6.85 -7.77
C ASN A 227 15.34 -7.02 -8.29
N VAL A 228 15.54 -7.06 -9.61
CA VAL A 228 16.86 -7.03 -10.25
C VAL A 228 16.91 -5.91 -11.28
N TYR A 229 17.99 -5.13 -11.23
CA TYR A 229 18.25 -4.03 -12.16
C TYR A 229 19.68 -4.11 -12.67
N VAL A 230 19.86 -4.14 -13.98
CA VAL A 230 21.17 -4.21 -14.63
C VAL A 230 21.43 -2.93 -15.40
N PHE A 231 22.62 -2.37 -15.16
CA PHE A 231 23.08 -1.12 -15.75
C PHE A 231 24.40 -1.32 -16.46
N SER A 232 24.60 -0.59 -17.56
CA SER A 232 25.90 -0.40 -18.21
C SER A 232 26.43 0.99 -17.97
N ASN A 233 27.75 1.11 -17.87
CA ASN A 233 28.39 2.40 -17.80
C ASN A 233 28.44 3.07 -19.18
N ASP A 234 28.13 4.36 -19.23
CA ASP A 234 28.06 5.11 -20.48
C ASP A 234 29.45 5.27 -21.15
N ALA A 235 30.52 5.39 -20.34
CA ALA A 235 31.89 5.53 -20.83
C ALA A 235 32.55 4.19 -21.15
N SER A 236 32.18 3.13 -20.44
CA SER A 236 32.71 1.77 -20.62
C SER A 236 31.60 0.72 -20.56
N PRO A 237 30.90 0.43 -21.66
CA PRO A 237 29.70 -0.43 -21.66
C PRO A 237 29.91 -1.84 -21.07
N LYS A 238 31.14 -2.36 -21.12
CA LYS A 238 31.54 -3.64 -20.54
C LYS A 238 31.61 -3.64 -19.00
N HIS A 239 31.65 -2.47 -18.37
CA HIS A 239 31.53 -2.34 -16.92
C HIS A 239 30.05 -2.26 -16.56
N LYS A 240 29.59 -3.27 -15.82
CA LYS A 240 28.18 -3.44 -15.46
C LYS A 240 27.97 -3.28 -13.96
N LEU A 241 26.79 -2.81 -13.60
CA LEU A 241 26.27 -2.84 -12.23
C LEU A 241 24.97 -3.64 -12.20
N LYS A 242 24.89 -4.59 -11.28
CA LYS A 242 23.66 -5.35 -10.99
C LYS A 242 23.22 -5.04 -9.56
N LEU A 243 22.07 -4.38 -9.41
CA LEU A 243 21.41 -4.12 -8.14
C LEU A 243 20.31 -5.16 -7.92
N MET A 244 20.34 -5.83 -6.77
CA MET A 244 19.36 -6.83 -6.34
C MET A 244 18.69 -6.35 -5.06
N TYR A 245 17.36 -6.34 -5.04
CA TYR A 245 16.52 -6.00 -3.89
C TYR A 245 16.04 -7.28 -3.19
N GLU A 246 16.25 -7.36 -1.88
CA GLU A 246 15.96 -8.53 -1.02
C GLU A 246 16.50 -9.89 -1.53
N PRO A 247 17.76 -9.99 -2.01
CA PRO A 247 18.29 -11.28 -2.47
C PRO A 247 18.52 -12.25 -1.31
N GLN A 248 18.29 -13.55 -1.56
CA GLN A 248 18.55 -14.60 -0.57
C GLN A 248 19.97 -15.16 -0.71
N VAL A 249 20.77 -14.98 0.33
CA VAL A 249 22.12 -15.54 0.41
C VAL A 249 22.08 -16.84 1.22
N ASN A 250 22.05 -17.96 0.51
CA ASN A 250 21.98 -19.30 1.07
C ASN A 250 23.37 -19.85 1.43
N CYS A 251 23.43 -20.91 2.24
CA CYS A 251 24.66 -21.70 2.33
C CYS A 251 24.92 -22.43 1.01
N ILE A 252 26.16 -22.90 0.81
CA ILE A 252 26.51 -23.75 -0.34
C ILE A 252 25.52 -24.93 -0.40
N ASN A 253 24.85 -25.06 -1.54
CA ASN A 253 23.87 -26.10 -1.85
C ASN A 253 24.19 -26.70 -3.23
N GLU A 254 23.39 -27.68 -3.67
CA GLU A 254 23.59 -28.36 -4.95
C GLU A 254 23.40 -27.45 -6.18
N ASN A 255 22.72 -26.32 -6.00
CA ASN A 255 22.46 -25.33 -7.05
C ASN A 255 23.50 -24.20 -7.08
N ALA A 256 24.46 -24.20 -6.15
CA ALA A 256 25.45 -23.14 -6.03
C ALA A 256 26.45 -23.22 -7.19
N SER A 257 26.61 -22.11 -7.89
CA SER A 257 27.51 -21.97 -9.04
C SER A 257 28.66 -21.02 -8.73
N ALA A 258 29.72 -21.10 -9.53
CA ALA A 258 30.81 -20.12 -9.44
C ALA A 258 30.28 -18.70 -9.65
N GLY A 259 30.69 -17.77 -8.80
CA GLY A 259 30.19 -16.40 -8.72
C GLY A 259 29.02 -16.21 -7.76
N ASP A 260 28.42 -17.27 -7.20
CA ASP A 260 27.33 -17.12 -6.24
C ASP A 260 27.82 -16.59 -4.90
N LEU A 261 27.01 -15.71 -4.28
CA LEU A 261 27.22 -15.33 -2.89
C LEU A 261 26.65 -16.39 -1.98
N VAL A 262 27.47 -16.85 -1.05
CA VAL A 262 27.15 -17.90 -0.10
C VAL A 262 27.38 -17.45 1.33
N ARG A 263 26.48 -17.90 2.19
CA ARG A 263 26.58 -17.72 3.63
C ARG A 263 27.48 -18.78 4.23
N VAL A 264 28.55 -18.36 4.90
CA VAL A 264 29.52 -19.29 5.53
C VAL A 264 29.23 -19.57 7.00
N ARG A 265 28.49 -18.68 7.68
CA ARG A 265 28.19 -18.84 9.11
C ARG A 265 26.81 -19.45 9.31
N LYS A 266 26.69 -20.40 10.23
CA LYS A 266 25.38 -20.88 10.69
C LYS A 266 24.67 -19.75 11.43
N SER A 267 23.44 -19.47 11.02
CA SER A 267 22.55 -18.55 11.73
C SER A 267 22.08 -19.21 13.02
N THR A 268 22.80 -19.02 14.12
CA THR A 268 22.38 -19.51 15.44
C THR A 268 21.09 -18.79 15.86
N GLY A 269 19.97 -19.51 15.94
CA GLY A 269 18.70 -19.00 16.47
C GLY A 269 17.84 -18.18 15.51
N SER A 270 18.14 -18.13 14.20
CA SER A 270 17.17 -17.57 13.23
C SER A 270 16.37 -18.67 12.55
N LYS A 271 15.09 -18.38 12.36
CA LYS A 271 14.10 -19.19 11.66
C LYS A 271 14.46 -19.37 10.17
N TYR A 272 15.25 -18.46 9.61
CA TYR A 272 15.60 -18.43 8.19
C TYR A 272 16.98 -19.03 7.94
N LYS A 273 17.05 -19.93 6.96
CA LYS A 273 18.30 -20.60 6.56
C LYS A 273 19.14 -19.78 5.58
N TYR A 274 18.85 -18.49 5.41
CA TYR A 274 19.60 -17.56 4.55
C TYR A 274 19.85 -16.22 5.24
N TYR A 275 20.75 -15.40 4.67
CA TYR A 275 20.78 -13.96 4.92
C TYR A 275 19.99 -13.24 3.82
N CYS A 276 19.35 -12.13 4.19
CA CYS A 276 18.53 -11.32 3.29
C CYS A 276 18.86 -9.85 3.55
N PRO A 277 19.98 -9.34 3.01
CA PRO A 277 20.20 -7.91 2.97
C PRO A 277 19.12 -7.23 2.11
N ASP A 278 18.80 -5.98 2.40
CA ASP A 278 17.79 -5.26 1.61
C ASP A 278 18.30 -4.99 0.19
N TYR A 279 19.59 -4.70 0.02
CA TYR A 279 20.19 -4.50 -1.30
C TYR A 279 21.58 -5.11 -1.43
N VAL A 280 21.85 -5.70 -2.59
CA VAL A 280 23.20 -6.12 -3.01
C VAL A 280 23.50 -5.52 -4.37
N VAL A 281 24.61 -4.80 -4.46
CA VAL A 281 25.15 -4.28 -5.72
C VAL A 281 26.39 -5.08 -6.08
N ARG A 282 26.36 -5.73 -7.24
CA ARG A 282 27.52 -6.36 -7.85
C ARG A 282 28.03 -5.47 -8.98
N LYS A 283 29.31 -5.10 -8.89
CA LYS A 283 30.05 -4.46 -9.96
C LYS A 283 30.97 -5.48 -10.60
N TYR A 284 30.94 -5.57 -11.92
CA TYR A 284 31.69 -6.58 -12.66
C TYR A 284 32.03 -6.09 -14.06
N HIS A 285 33.03 -6.72 -14.65
CA HIS A 285 33.37 -6.55 -16.05
C HIS A 285 32.81 -7.73 -16.85
N GLU A 286 32.17 -7.47 -17.98
CA GLU A 286 31.48 -8.48 -18.78
C GLU A 286 32.42 -9.60 -19.27
N ASP A 287 33.68 -9.24 -19.59
CA ASP A 287 34.70 -10.21 -20.01
C ASP A 287 35.48 -10.86 -18.84
N ASP A 288 35.38 -10.30 -17.62
CA ASP A 288 36.10 -10.81 -16.44
C ASP A 288 35.18 -10.85 -15.22
N LEU A 289 34.48 -11.98 -15.11
CA LEU A 289 33.59 -12.29 -13.99
C LEU A 289 34.34 -12.74 -12.73
N SER A 290 35.69 -12.83 -12.78
CA SER A 290 36.48 -13.29 -11.63
C SER A 290 36.78 -12.15 -10.64
N ASN A 291 36.71 -10.90 -11.10
CA ASN A 291 37.01 -9.71 -10.31
C ASN A 291 35.77 -8.87 -10.01
N ASN A 292 34.80 -9.49 -9.36
CA ASN A 292 33.59 -8.81 -8.92
C ASN A 292 33.88 -7.96 -7.67
N GLU A 293 33.18 -6.84 -7.53
CA GLU A 293 33.13 -6.06 -6.29
C GLU A 293 31.69 -6.09 -5.77
N ILE A 294 31.53 -6.47 -4.50
CA ILE A 294 30.21 -6.58 -3.87
C ILE A 294 30.04 -5.50 -2.82
N PHE A 295 28.93 -4.77 -2.94
CA PHE A 295 28.50 -3.76 -1.99
C PHE A 295 27.13 -4.15 -1.45
N ILE A 296 26.97 -4.17 -0.14
CA ILE A 296 25.72 -4.56 0.52
C ILE A 296 25.16 -3.33 1.21
N PHE A 297 23.88 -3.07 1.04
CA PHE A 297 23.19 -1.99 1.73
C PHE A 297 21.97 -2.54 2.45
N ASP A 298 21.65 -1.96 3.59
CA ASP A 298 20.57 -2.40 4.44
C ASP A 298 19.92 -1.16 5.10
N ALA A 299 18.62 -0.95 4.84
CA ALA A 299 17.86 0.22 5.22
C ALA A 299 17.21 0.00 6.59
N LYS A 300 17.48 0.92 7.51
CA LYS A 300 16.95 0.88 8.88
C LYS A 300 16.13 2.13 9.18
N PHE A 301 14.85 1.95 9.47
CA PHE A 301 13.98 3.00 9.99
C PHE A 301 14.24 3.24 11.50
N SER A 302 15.49 3.60 11.81
CA SER A 302 16.01 3.81 13.16
C SER A 302 17.06 4.92 13.16
N THR A 303 17.49 5.35 14.34
CA THR A 303 18.66 6.24 14.50
C THR A 303 19.97 5.46 14.42
N ILE A 304 21.06 6.17 14.18
CA ILE A 304 22.41 5.59 14.11
C ILE A 304 22.80 4.97 15.45
N GLU A 305 22.43 5.59 16.57
CA GLU A 305 22.71 5.11 17.92
C GLU A 305 22.05 3.75 18.17
N THR A 306 20.77 3.60 17.79
CA THR A 306 20.06 2.33 17.91
C THR A 306 20.69 1.26 17.01
N VAL A 307 21.06 1.62 15.77
CA VAL A 307 21.74 0.67 14.87
C VAL A 307 23.10 0.27 15.43
N LYS A 308 23.88 1.23 15.93
CA LYS A 308 25.18 1.00 16.58
C LYS A 308 25.07 0.03 17.76
N GLU A 309 24.10 0.26 18.64
CA GLU A 309 23.94 -0.53 19.88
C GLU A 309 23.43 -1.96 19.62
N PHE A 310 22.45 -2.12 18.71
CA PHE A 310 21.72 -3.40 18.62
C PHE A 310 21.98 -4.21 17.34
N GLN A 311 22.49 -3.58 16.27
CA GLN A 311 22.52 -4.20 14.94
C GLN A 311 23.89 -4.20 14.28
N PHE A 312 24.73 -3.21 14.55
CA PHE A 312 25.98 -2.97 13.82
C PHE A 312 26.91 -4.17 13.86
N ASP A 313 27.18 -4.72 15.05
CA ASP A 313 28.03 -5.90 15.20
C ASP A 313 27.41 -7.11 14.50
N LYS A 314 26.10 -7.34 14.69
CA LYS A 314 25.40 -8.46 14.07
C LYS A 314 25.48 -8.40 12.54
N LEU A 315 25.28 -7.23 11.95
CA LEU A 315 25.32 -7.04 10.49
C LEU A 315 26.76 -7.07 9.95
N THR A 316 27.74 -6.62 10.74
CA THR A 316 29.17 -6.83 10.42
C THR A 316 29.49 -8.32 10.31
N HIS A 317 29.09 -9.11 11.31
CA HIS A 317 29.34 -10.55 11.31
C HIS A 317 28.57 -11.28 10.22
N ASN A 318 27.32 -10.89 9.97
CA ASN A 318 26.48 -11.55 8.97
C ASN A 318 26.89 -11.19 7.54
N TYR A 319 27.05 -9.90 7.22
CA TYR A 319 27.21 -9.46 5.84
C TYR A 319 28.66 -9.26 5.45
N LEU A 320 29.45 -8.56 6.27
CA LEU A 320 30.85 -8.26 5.92
C LEU A 320 31.73 -9.52 6.02
N LEU A 321 31.56 -10.28 7.09
CA LEU A 321 32.37 -11.49 7.35
C LEU A 321 31.67 -12.78 6.91
N GLY A 322 30.34 -12.82 6.98
CA GLY A 322 29.54 -14.03 6.82
C GLY A 322 29.07 -14.33 5.39
N ILE A 323 29.25 -13.40 4.45
CA ILE A 323 28.96 -13.59 3.02
C ILE A 323 30.27 -13.66 2.25
N GLN A 324 30.43 -14.71 1.46
CA GLN A 324 31.61 -14.96 0.62
C GLN A 324 31.15 -15.33 -0.78
N GLU A 325 32.02 -15.18 -1.78
CA GLU A 325 31.74 -15.60 -3.15
C GLU A 325 32.36 -16.98 -3.42
N LEU A 326 31.62 -17.85 -4.10
CA LEU A 326 32.13 -19.15 -4.55
C LEU A 326 32.99 -18.98 -5.80
N SER A 327 34.27 -19.32 -5.74
CA SER A 327 35.16 -19.28 -6.90
C SER A 327 34.92 -20.45 -7.86
N VAL A 328 35.43 -20.33 -9.09
CA VAL A 328 35.39 -21.39 -10.12
C VAL A 328 36.01 -22.71 -9.62
N HIS A 329 36.99 -22.63 -8.72
CA HIS A 329 37.67 -23.79 -8.15
C HIS A 329 37.00 -24.35 -6.87
N GLY A 330 35.80 -23.86 -6.52
CA GLY A 330 35.07 -24.27 -5.32
C GLY A 330 35.59 -23.66 -4.00
N ASN A 331 36.67 -22.87 -4.05
CA ASN A 331 37.17 -22.13 -2.89
C ASN A 331 36.30 -20.88 -2.62
N LEU A 332 36.29 -20.42 -1.39
CA LEU A 332 35.57 -19.20 -0.98
C LEU A 332 36.47 -17.97 -1.08
N LYS A 333 35.97 -16.89 -1.69
CA LYS A 333 36.65 -15.62 -1.86
C LYS A 333 35.92 -14.50 -1.12
N SER A 334 36.68 -13.65 -0.43
CA SER A 334 36.13 -12.44 0.19
C SER A 334 36.02 -11.32 -0.84
N THR A 335 34.78 -11.09 -1.28
CA THR A 335 34.45 -10.14 -2.37
C THR A 335 33.62 -8.95 -1.88
N VAL A 336 33.04 -9.03 -0.68
CA VAL A 336 32.30 -7.91 -0.05
C VAL A 336 33.28 -6.81 0.31
N LYS A 337 33.24 -5.69 -0.42
CA LYS A 337 34.08 -4.51 -0.17
C LYS A 337 33.46 -3.60 0.88
N TYR A 338 32.14 -3.45 0.87
CA TYR A 338 31.47 -2.48 1.73
C TYR A 338 30.08 -2.95 2.17
N VAL A 339 29.74 -2.65 3.42
CA VAL A 339 28.39 -2.77 3.97
C VAL A 339 27.92 -1.39 4.45
N GLY A 340 26.85 -0.87 3.88
CA GLY A 340 26.25 0.43 4.23
C GLY A 340 24.91 0.28 4.92
N LEU A 341 24.81 0.71 6.19
CA LEU A 341 23.54 0.72 6.93
C LEU A 341 22.89 2.10 6.78
N LEU A 342 21.80 2.18 6.03
CA LEU A 342 21.12 3.42 5.66
C LEU A 342 20.06 3.77 6.72
N CYS A 343 20.33 4.74 7.59
CA CYS A 343 19.47 5.05 8.74
C CYS A 343 18.51 6.21 8.44
N ALA A 344 17.20 6.01 8.65
CA ALA A 344 16.17 7.00 8.30
C ALA A 344 16.08 8.18 9.27
N GLN A 345 16.46 7.98 10.53
CA GLN A 345 16.25 8.95 11.60
C GLN A 345 17.58 9.60 12.00
N LYS A 346 17.57 10.93 12.09
CA LYS A 346 18.72 11.70 12.54
C LYS A 346 18.64 11.92 14.04
N TYR A 347 19.70 11.56 14.75
CA TYR A 347 19.90 11.90 16.15
C TYR A 347 21.39 12.08 16.38
N GLN A 348 21.82 13.25 16.88
CA GLN A 348 23.20 13.64 17.25
C GLN A 348 24.31 13.39 16.21
N SER A 349 24.58 12.15 15.83
CA SER A 349 25.57 11.73 14.83
C SER A 349 24.94 11.61 13.42
N ASN A 350 25.72 11.88 12.38
CA ASN A 350 25.30 11.63 10.98
C ASN A 350 25.88 10.33 10.40
N TYR A 351 26.87 9.74 11.07
CA TYR A 351 27.51 8.50 10.65
C TYR A 351 28.10 7.75 11.85
N HIS A 352 28.31 6.45 11.68
CA HIS A 352 29.11 5.60 12.55
C HIS A 352 30.03 4.72 11.69
N ARG A 353 31.33 4.76 11.97
CA ARG A 353 32.39 4.07 11.23
C ARG A 353 33.44 3.50 12.20
N LEU A 354 34.15 2.46 11.78
CA LEU A 354 35.18 1.79 12.59
C LEU A 354 36.62 2.28 12.34
N VAL A 355 36.84 3.02 11.26
CA VAL A 355 38.17 3.50 10.84
C VAL A 355 38.27 5.01 10.99
N GLU A 356 39.49 5.54 10.97
CA GLU A 356 39.74 6.98 10.98
C GLU A 356 39.31 7.65 9.67
N SER A 357 39.08 8.97 9.73
CA SER A 357 38.50 9.72 8.62
C SER A 357 39.32 9.69 7.32
N ALA A 358 40.65 9.61 7.43
CA ALA A 358 41.54 9.43 6.29
C ALA A 358 41.30 8.11 5.54
N HIS A 359 40.82 7.08 6.25
CA HIS A 359 40.62 5.73 5.74
C HIS A 359 39.19 5.41 5.36
N PHE A 360 38.27 6.36 5.48
CA PHE A 360 36.91 6.22 4.97
C PHE A 360 36.90 5.85 3.49
N VAL A 361 35.82 5.22 3.03
CA VAL A 361 35.58 4.96 1.60
C VAL A 361 35.73 6.23 0.76
N THR A 362 35.26 7.38 1.29
CA THR A 362 35.37 8.71 0.69
C THR A 362 36.62 9.49 1.13
N GLY A 363 37.50 8.86 1.91
CA GLY A 363 38.73 9.45 2.44
C GLY A 363 39.87 9.42 1.42
N GLN A 364 41.02 9.99 1.82
CA GLN A 364 42.20 10.05 0.95
C GLN A 364 42.86 8.69 0.72
N GLN A 365 42.78 7.80 1.71
CA GLN A 365 43.41 6.47 1.69
C GLN A 365 42.39 5.38 2.09
N PRO A 366 41.38 5.11 1.24
CA PRO A 366 40.29 4.19 1.59
C PRO A 366 40.80 2.77 1.79
N ILE A 367 40.40 2.14 2.89
CA ILE A 367 40.69 0.74 3.21
C ILE A 367 39.49 -0.14 2.82
N TYR A 368 39.69 -1.42 2.51
CA TYR A 368 38.57 -2.36 2.35
C TYR A 368 38.95 -3.71 2.99
N PRO A 369 37.99 -4.49 3.51
CA PRO A 369 36.55 -4.22 3.54
C PRO A 369 36.13 -3.27 4.68
N GLN A 370 34.98 -2.58 4.55
CA GLN A 370 34.46 -1.66 5.57
C GLN A 370 32.95 -1.82 5.80
N ILE A 371 32.50 -1.51 7.02
CA ILE A 371 31.08 -1.29 7.35
C ILE A 371 30.89 0.11 7.93
N SER A 372 29.79 0.77 7.54
CA SER A 372 29.37 2.01 8.18
C SER A 372 27.87 2.18 8.22
N ALA A 373 27.40 2.89 9.24
CA ALA A 373 26.02 3.37 9.31
C ALA A 373 26.00 4.85 8.97
N GLU A 374 25.10 5.26 8.10
CA GLU A 374 24.97 6.64 7.64
C GLU A 374 23.51 7.05 7.65
N TYR A 375 23.26 8.30 8.08
CA TYR A 375 21.95 8.89 7.90
C TYR A 375 21.66 9.04 6.41
N TYR A 376 20.54 8.49 5.95
CA TYR A 376 20.12 8.58 4.56
C TYR A 376 18.77 9.25 4.42
N ASN A 377 18.72 10.32 3.64
CA ASN A 377 17.48 10.94 3.24
C ASN A 377 17.44 11.05 1.72
N PRO A 378 16.68 10.17 1.03
CA PRO A 378 16.57 10.16 -0.42
C PRO A 378 16.20 11.51 -1.05
N ALA A 379 15.58 12.43 -0.30
CA ALA A 379 15.16 13.74 -0.79
C ALA A 379 16.22 14.85 -0.67
N LYS A 380 17.29 14.69 0.13
CA LYS A 380 18.23 15.78 0.47
C LYS A 380 19.71 15.44 0.35
N ASP A 381 20.08 14.41 -0.41
CA ASP A 381 21.38 13.76 -0.23
C ASP A 381 22.52 14.26 -1.13
N GLU A 382 23.49 14.99 -0.57
CA GLU A 382 24.79 15.29 -1.20
C GLU A 382 25.89 14.34 -0.72
N HIS A 383 25.85 13.87 0.53
CA HIS A 383 26.92 13.07 1.13
C HIS A 383 26.87 11.61 0.66
N LEU A 384 25.69 10.97 0.61
CA LEU A 384 25.58 9.62 0.08
C LEU A 384 25.75 9.57 -1.44
N LYS A 385 25.46 10.65 -2.16
CA LYS A 385 25.89 10.77 -3.56
C LYS A 385 27.40 10.70 -3.70
N GLY A 386 28.14 11.39 -2.83
CA GLY A 386 29.61 11.30 -2.78
C GLY A 386 30.11 9.87 -2.50
N LEU A 387 29.49 9.18 -1.54
CA LEU A 387 29.79 7.78 -1.24
C LEU A 387 29.53 6.88 -2.46
N PHE A 388 28.35 6.97 -3.06
CA PHE A 388 27.94 6.15 -4.20
C PHE A 388 28.79 6.43 -5.42
N ASN A 389 29.09 7.69 -5.71
CA ASN A 389 30.03 8.07 -6.77
C ASN A 389 31.40 7.45 -6.51
N THR A 390 31.87 7.42 -5.27
CA THR A 390 33.18 6.82 -4.96
C THR A 390 33.16 5.31 -5.13
N LEU A 391 32.13 4.63 -4.62
CA LEU A 391 31.98 3.17 -4.70
C LEU A 391 31.80 2.69 -6.16
N PHE A 392 31.03 3.42 -6.95
CA PHE A 392 30.66 3.04 -8.31
C PHE A 392 31.52 3.71 -9.38
N SER A 393 32.43 4.61 -9.02
CA SER A 393 33.41 5.15 -9.96
C SER A 393 34.22 4.02 -10.59
N ILE A 394 34.42 4.14 -11.91
CA ILE A 394 35.45 3.37 -12.60
C ILE A 394 36.77 4.00 -12.18
N LYS A 395 37.50 3.33 -11.28
CA LYS A 395 38.92 3.64 -11.12
C LYS A 395 39.60 3.15 -12.39
N SER A 396 40.10 4.07 -13.20
CA SER A 396 41.08 3.75 -14.24
C SER A 396 42.30 3.16 -13.54
N LEU A 397 42.44 1.85 -13.58
CA LEU A 397 43.71 1.18 -13.28
C LEU A 397 44.57 1.21 -14.52
#